data_AF-A0A837ISQ7-F1
#
_entry.id   AF-A0A837ISQ7-F1
#
_cell.length_a   1.000
_cell.length_b   1.000
_cell.length_c   1.000
_cell.angle_alpha   90.00
_cell.angle_beta   90.00
_cell.angle_gamma   90.00
#
_symmetry.space_group_name_H-M   'P 1'
#
loop_
_entity.id
_entity.type
_entity.pdbx_description
1 polymer ?
#
loop_
_entity_poly.entity_id
_entity_poly.type
_entity_poly.pdbx_seq_one_letter_code
_entity_poly.pdbx_strand_id
1 'polypeptide(L)'
;MRYTGDANNFSVDYIVSYSPYGLNDGAISGHVPYATFVKKTYDSESAAANDVPYQSSDSSSGLPTVDLGHGISGVMDSGAGQRYLQWNEGRWSFVVHASAVVGEDPVPTAQHVVDLLERYYLPAPSTKGGGQFEATASENVLTWNKGNVLYTLKGKNIDTLVKMAASVK
;
A
#
# COMPACT_ATOMS: atom_id res chain seq x y z
N MET A 1 11.03 13.17 -13.14
CA MET A 1 9.67 12.66 -12.81
C MET A 1 8.88 12.58 -14.11
N ARG A 2 7.95 11.63 -14.22
CA ARG A 2 7.00 11.57 -15.33
C ARG A 2 5.58 11.73 -14.80
N TYR A 3 4.90 12.77 -15.25
CA TYR A 3 3.50 13.08 -14.99
C TYR A 3 2.69 12.81 -16.26
N THR A 4 1.57 12.11 -16.10
CA THR A 4 0.61 11.85 -17.18
C THR A 4 -0.81 12.05 -16.65
N GLY A 5 -1.66 12.72 -17.42
CA GLY A 5 -3.08 12.91 -17.10
C GLY A 5 -3.47 14.37 -16.84
N ASP A 6 -4.55 14.56 -16.09
CA ASP A 6 -5.16 15.85 -15.79
C ASP A 6 -5.41 16.04 -14.28
N ALA A 7 -6.03 17.17 -13.91
CA ALA A 7 -6.28 17.49 -12.51
C ALA A 7 -7.17 16.46 -11.78
N ASN A 8 -8.03 15.73 -12.48
CA ASN A 8 -8.94 14.73 -11.92
C ASN A 8 -8.32 13.34 -11.90
N ASN A 9 -7.56 13.00 -12.94
CA ASN A 9 -6.99 11.68 -13.14
C ASN A 9 -5.54 11.81 -13.60
N PHE A 10 -4.59 11.47 -12.73
CA PHE A 10 -3.17 11.53 -13.07
C PHE A 10 -2.35 10.41 -12.45
N SER A 11 -1.19 10.18 -13.05
CA SER A 11 -0.12 9.34 -12.53
C SER A 11 1.20 10.11 -12.50
N VAL A 12 1.95 9.97 -11.41
CA VAL A 12 3.30 10.52 -11.23
C VAL A 12 4.25 9.37 -10.95
N ASP A 13 5.18 9.15 -11.86
CA ASP A 13 6.30 8.23 -11.72
C ASP A 13 7.54 8.96 -11.20
N TYR A 14 8.00 8.51 -10.03
CA TYR A 14 9.22 8.97 -9.39
C TYR A 14 10.37 8.10 -9.88
N ILE A 15 11.32 8.73 -10.56
CA ILE A 15 12.47 8.05 -11.18
C ILE A 15 13.72 8.56 -10.47
N VAL A 16 14.52 7.63 -9.97
CA VAL A 16 15.83 7.92 -9.35
C VAL A 16 16.89 7.79 -10.43
N SER A 17 17.72 8.82 -10.57
CA SER A 17 18.79 8.91 -11.57
C SER A 17 19.94 9.75 -11.03
N TYR A 18 21.16 9.42 -11.43
CA TYR A 18 22.35 10.24 -11.16
C TYR A 18 22.47 11.45 -12.09
N SER A 19 21.75 11.44 -13.22
CA SER A 19 21.64 12.58 -14.14
C SER A 19 20.34 13.33 -13.90
N PRO A 20 20.36 14.67 -13.86
CA PRO A 20 19.13 15.46 -13.80
C PRO A 20 18.37 15.33 -15.12
N TYR A 21 17.07 15.08 -15.03
CA TYR A 21 16.16 15.07 -16.16
C TYR A 21 15.06 16.10 -15.94
N GLY A 22 14.58 16.71 -17.02
CA GLY A 22 13.41 17.57 -16.98
C GLY A 22 12.15 16.81 -16.54
N LEU A 23 11.10 17.55 -16.18
CA LEU A 23 9.76 16.97 -16.05
C LEU A 23 9.35 16.41 -17.41
N ASN A 24 8.88 15.15 -17.44
CA ASN A 24 8.44 14.46 -18.67
C ASN A 24 9.51 14.36 -19.76
N ASP A 25 10.78 14.36 -19.38
CA ASP A 25 11.88 14.17 -20.33
C ASP A 25 11.71 12.83 -21.09
N GLY A 26 11.90 12.85 -22.41
CA GLY A 26 11.80 11.64 -23.23
C GLY A 26 12.86 10.60 -22.87
N ALA A 27 14.01 11.03 -22.33
CA ALA A 27 15.12 10.16 -21.95
C ALA A 27 14.78 9.21 -20.79
N ILE A 28 13.76 9.53 -19.99
CA ILE A 28 13.28 8.67 -18.90
C ILE A 28 12.09 7.79 -19.32
N SER A 29 11.71 7.81 -20.60
CA SER A 29 10.69 6.92 -21.14
C SER A 29 11.19 5.47 -21.11
N GLY A 30 10.48 4.60 -20.39
CA GLY A 30 10.84 3.18 -20.23
C GLY A 30 11.67 2.86 -18.99
N HIS A 31 12.08 3.85 -18.19
CA HIS A 31 12.66 3.59 -16.88
C HIS A 31 11.61 2.96 -15.94
N VAL A 32 12.04 1.99 -15.14
CA VAL A 32 11.19 1.44 -14.06
C VAL A 32 11.10 2.50 -12.95
N PRO A 33 9.89 2.96 -12.59
CA PRO A 33 9.74 3.92 -11.52
C PRO A 33 10.18 3.33 -10.19
N TYR A 34 10.78 4.18 -9.35
CA TYR A 34 11.07 3.85 -7.97
C TYR A 34 9.77 3.79 -7.13
N ALA A 35 8.86 4.72 -7.42
CA ALA A 35 7.50 4.73 -6.90
C ALA A 35 6.56 5.37 -7.91
N THR A 36 5.28 5.01 -7.86
CA THR A 36 4.22 5.60 -8.69
C THR A 36 3.08 6.07 -7.81
N PHE A 37 2.66 7.32 -7.97
CA PHE A 37 1.48 7.90 -7.32
C PHE A 37 0.37 8.11 -8.33
N VAL A 38 -0.81 7.59 -8.05
CA VAL A 38 -1.99 7.70 -8.91
C VAL A 38 -3.11 8.39 -8.14
N LYS A 39 -3.78 9.32 -8.80
CA LYS A 39 -5.05 9.89 -8.37
C LYS A 39 -6.10 9.53 -9.43
N LYS A 40 -7.25 9.01 -8.99
CA LYS A 40 -8.42 8.76 -9.84
C LYS A 40 -9.67 9.33 -9.18
N THR A 41 -10.47 10.08 -9.94
CA THR A 41 -11.74 10.63 -9.46
C THR A 41 -12.90 9.77 -9.98
N TYR A 42 -13.81 9.39 -9.08
CA TYR A 42 -14.99 8.58 -9.38
C TYR A 42 -16.26 9.44 -9.34
N ASP A 43 -17.36 8.89 -9.86
CA ASP A 43 -18.67 9.55 -9.81
C ASP A 43 -19.22 9.66 -8.37
N SER A 44 -18.76 8.82 -7.45
CA SER A 44 -19.20 8.84 -6.05
C SER A 44 -18.13 8.34 -5.07
N GLU A 45 -18.29 8.71 -3.80
CA GLU A 45 -17.47 8.18 -2.70
C GLU A 45 -17.58 6.67 -2.56
N SER A 46 -18.78 6.11 -2.71
CA SER A 46 -18.99 4.66 -2.68
C SER A 46 -18.22 3.94 -3.77
N ALA A 47 -18.20 4.49 -4.99
CA ALA A 47 -17.45 3.92 -6.09
C ALA A 47 -15.93 3.96 -5.84
N ALA A 48 -15.40 5.07 -5.31
CA ALA A 48 -13.99 5.14 -4.92
C ALA A 48 -13.67 4.16 -3.79
N ALA A 49 -14.53 4.04 -2.79
CA ALA A 49 -14.35 3.15 -1.63
C ALA A 49 -14.37 1.66 -2.01
N ASN A 50 -15.15 1.28 -3.04
CA ASN A 50 -15.24 -0.10 -3.51
C ASN A 50 -13.97 -0.58 -4.21
N ASP A 51 -13.19 0.34 -4.77
CA ASP A 51 -11.89 0.03 -5.41
C ASP A 51 -10.73 0.01 -4.39
N VAL A 52 -11.01 0.18 -3.09
CA VAL A 52 -10.03 -0.04 -2.03
C VAL A 52 -10.00 -1.54 -1.66
N PRO A 53 -8.84 -2.20 -1.69
CA PRO A 53 -8.69 -3.60 -1.31
C PRO A 53 -8.75 -3.74 0.23
N TYR A 54 -9.95 -3.68 0.78
CA TYR A 54 -10.19 -3.69 2.22
C TYR A 54 -10.74 -5.05 2.69
N GLN A 55 -10.09 -5.65 3.68
CA GLN A 55 -10.56 -6.85 4.37
C GLN A 55 -11.06 -6.48 5.77
N SER A 56 -12.26 -6.95 6.13
CA SER A 56 -12.85 -6.70 7.45
C SER A 56 -12.23 -7.63 8.49
N SER A 57 -12.13 -7.17 9.73
CA SER A 57 -11.72 -8.02 10.85
C SER A 57 -12.65 -9.24 11.03
N ASP A 58 -13.94 -9.10 10.69
CA ASP A 58 -14.94 -10.16 10.86
C ASP A 58 -14.68 -11.38 9.96
N SER A 59 -13.94 -11.22 8.85
CA SER A 59 -13.60 -12.34 7.96
C SER A 59 -12.49 -13.25 8.51
N SER A 60 -11.97 -12.98 9.71
CA SER A 60 -10.81 -13.69 10.29
C SER A 60 -11.13 -14.62 11.46
N SER A 61 -12.41 -14.86 11.74
CA SER A 61 -12.84 -15.69 12.87
C SER A 61 -12.26 -17.11 12.79
N GLY A 62 -11.61 -17.55 13.88
CA GLY A 62 -11.02 -18.88 14.00
C GLY A 62 -9.61 -19.03 13.44
N LEU A 63 -9.01 -17.98 12.87
CA LEU A 63 -7.63 -18.00 12.39
C LEU A 63 -6.62 -17.80 13.54
N PRO A 64 -5.40 -18.38 13.45
CA PRO A 64 -4.31 -18.09 14.37
C PRO A 64 -3.98 -16.61 14.43
N THR A 65 -3.76 -16.09 15.64
CA THR A 65 -3.33 -14.71 15.87
C THR A 65 -1.82 -14.63 16.05
N VAL A 66 -1.23 -13.50 15.64
CA VAL A 66 0.20 -13.20 15.75
C VAL A 66 0.37 -11.80 16.33
N ASP A 67 1.28 -11.65 17.29
CA ASP A 67 1.64 -10.35 17.86
C ASP A 67 2.52 -9.56 16.88
N LEU A 68 2.09 -8.34 16.54
CA LEU A 68 2.80 -7.43 15.64
C LEU A 68 3.54 -6.31 16.40
N GLY A 69 3.46 -6.29 17.73
CA GLY A 69 3.99 -5.23 18.57
C GLY A 69 2.99 -4.08 18.78
N HIS A 70 3.31 -3.16 19.69
CA HIS A 70 2.49 -1.99 20.03
C HIS A 70 1.04 -2.28 20.44
N GLY A 71 0.77 -3.51 20.92
CA GLY A 71 -0.58 -3.96 21.26
C GLY A 71 -1.45 -4.29 20.03
N ILE A 72 -0.84 -4.39 18.85
CA ILE A 72 -1.48 -4.77 17.59
C ILE A 72 -1.26 -6.26 17.36
N SER A 73 -2.32 -6.95 16.95
CA SER A 73 -2.24 -8.35 16.54
C SER A 73 -2.84 -8.53 15.15
N GLY A 74 -2.23 -9.40 14.37
CA GLY A 74 -2.73 -9.83 13.07
C GLY A 74 -3.27 -11.25 13.12
N VAL A 75 -3.96 -11.64 12.06
CA VAL A 75 -4.47 -12.99 11.83
C VAL A 75 -3.76 -13.61 10.64
N MET A 76 -3.30 -14.84 10.81
CA MET A 76 -2.56 -15.58 9.80
C MET A 76 -3.48 -16.59 9.11
N ASP A 77 -3.72 -16.39 7.82
CA ASP A 77 -4.33 -17.37 6.94
C ASP A 77 -3.23 -18.09 6.16
N SER A 78 -3.25 -19.43 6.16
CA SER A 78 -2.24 -20.26 5.50
C SER A 78 -2.93 -21.39 4.75
N GLY A 79 -2.74 -21.43 3.44
CA GLY A 79 -3.40 -22.40 2.58
C GLY A 79 -2.85 -22.40 1.17
N ALA A 80 -2.95 -23.55 0.48
CA ALA A 80 -2.58 -23.70 -0.94
C ALA A 80 -1.18 -23.14 -1.32
N GLY A 81 -0.20 -23.23 -0.42
CA GLY A 81 1.16 -22.74 -0.67
C GLY A 81 1.37 -21.23 -0.44
N GLN A 82 0.38 -20.53 0.11
CA GLN A 82 0.45 -19.10 0.43
C GLN A 82 0.23 -18.86 1.92
N ARG A 83 0.72 -17.72 2.40
CA ARG A 83 0.45 -17.16 3.72
C ARG A 83 0.03 -15.71 3.57
N TYR A 84 -1.03 -15.33 4.26
CA TYR A 84 -1.51 -13.97 4.35
C TYR A 84 -1.61 -13.59 5.83
N LEU A 85 -0.89 -12.54 6.22
CA LEU A 85 -0.98 -11.97 7.55
C LEU A 85 -1.72 -10.64 7.46
N GLN A 86 -2.90 -10.58 8.08
CA GLN A 86 -3.84 -9.46 7.94
C GLN A 86 -4.06 -8.77 9.28
N TRP A 87 -4.23 -7.45 9.28
CA TRP A 87 -4.68 -6.69 10.44
C TRP A 87 -5.41 -5.41 10.01
N ASN A 88 -6.10 -4.78 10.96
CA ASN A 88 -6.82 -3.54 10.73
C ASN A 88 -6.39 -2.48 11.75
N GLU A 89 -6.26 -1.23 11.28
CA GLU A 89 -5.99 -0.06 12.12
C GLU A 89 -6.92 1.09 11.71
N GLY A 90 -7.89 1.42 12.55
CA GLY A 90 -8.90 2.44 12.24
C GLY A 90 -9.69 2.07 10.97
N ARG A 91 -9.53 2.87 9.90
CA ARG A 91 -10.17 2.64 8.58
C ARG A 91 -9.25 1.93 7.58
N TRP A 92 -8.07 1.51 8.03
CA TRP A 92 -7.11 0.78 7.21
C TRP A 92 -7.23 -0.72 7.42
N SER A 93 -7.06 -1.46 6.33
CA SER A 93 -6.82 -2.89 6.30
C SER A 93 -5.46 -3.12 5.67
N PHE A 94 -4.67 -4.00 6.27
CA PHE A 94 -3.34 -4.33 5.80
C PHE A 94 -3.21 -5.84 5.64
N VAL A 95 -2.48 -6.23 4.60
CA VAL A 95 -2.12 -7.62 4.36
C VAL A 95 -0.67 -7.71 3.93
N VAL A 96 0.06 -8.67 4.50
CA VAL A 96 1.36 -9.12 3.98
C VAL A 96 1.18 -10.50 3.38
N HIS A 97 1.50 -10.62 2.09
CA HIS A 97 1.55 -11.88 1.37
C HIS A 97 2.96 -12.49 1.45
N ALA A 98 3.03 -13.81 1.58
CA ALA A 98 4.25 -14.59 1.55
C ALA A 98 4.01 -15.96 0.92
N SER A 99 4.99 -16.48 0.19
CA SER A 99 4.94 -17.82 -0.39
C SER A 99 5.41 -18.88 0.61
N ALA A 100 4.47 -19.74 1.04
CA ALA A 100 4.80 -20.91 1.86
C ALA A 100 5.65 -21.94 1.11
N VAL A 101 5.54 -21.99 -0.23
CA VAL A 101 6.27 -22.95 -1.09
C VAL A 101 7.78 -22.79 -0.97
N VAL A 102 8.25 -21.54 -0.89
CA VAL A 102 9.67 -21.21 -0.74
C VAL A 102 10.05 -20.84 0.70
N GLY A 103 9.14 -21.08 1.66
CA GLY A 103 9.40 -20.90 3.09
C GLY A 103 9.41 -19.44 3.57
N GLU A 104 8.79 -18.52 2.84
CA GLU A 104 8.70 -17.12 3.27
C GLU A 104 7.78 -16.95 4.50
N ASP A 105 8.12 -15.95 5.32
CA ASP A 105 7.40 -15.60 6.54
C ASP A 105 6.93 -14.14 6.46
N PRO A 106 5.62 -13.85 6.54
CA PRO A 106 5.10 -12.48 6.48
C PRO A 106 5.29 -11.70 7.78
N VAL A 107 5.60 -12.36 8.91
CA VAL A 107 5.62 -11.74 10.25
C VAL A 107 6.63 -10.58 10.36
N PRO A 108 7.91 -10.73 9.94
CA PRO A 108 8.88 -9.64 10.07
C PRO A 108 8.47 -8.39 9.26
N THR A 109 7.89 -8.58 8.08
CA THR A 109 7.41 -7.47 7.25
C THR A 109 6.21 -6.79 7.89
N ALA A 110 5.26 -7.55 8.44
CA ALA A 110 4.09 -6.97 9.14
C ALA A 110 4.52 -6.13 10.36
N GLN A 111 5.43 -6.66 11.19
CA GLN A 111 5.99 -5.94 12.33
C GLN A 111 6.69 -4.65 11.89
N HIS A 112 7.48 -4.70 10.82
CA HIS A 112 8.14 -3.52 10.25
C HIS A 112 7.13 -2.47 9.74
N VAL A 113 6.04 -2.90 9.10
CA VAL A 113 4.97 -1.98 8.67
C VAL A 113 4.33 -1.31 9.88
N VAL A 114 3.94 -2.08 10.91
CA VAL A 114 3.38 -1.53 12.16
C VAL A 114 4.34 -0.51 12.79
N ASP A 115 5.62 -0.84 12.91
CA ASP A 115 6.65 0.08 13.43
C ASP A 115 6.77 1.37 12.61
N LEU A 116 6.55 1.32 11.31
CA LEU A 116 6.53 2.51 10.45
C LEU A 116 5.27 3.34 10.68
N LEU A 117 4.11 2.71 10.83
CA LEU A 117 2.82 3.38 11.03
C LEU A 117 2.74 4.12 12.38
N GLU A 118 3.39 3.59 13.42
CA GLU A 118 3.57 4.27 14.70
C GLU A 118 4.39 5.58 14.60
N ARG A 119 5.24 5.69 13.57
CA ARG A 119 6.10 6.87 13.34
C ARG A 119 5.56 7.80 12.27
N TYR A 120 4.81 7.28 11.30
CA TYR A 120 4.33 8.01 10.13
C TYR A 120 2.84 7.72 9.92
N TYR A 121 2.00 8.67 10.34
CA TYR A 121 0.57 8.55 10.19
C TYR A 121 0.15 8.63 8.72
N LEU A 122 -0.51 7.58 8.24
CA LEU A 122 -1.16 7.60 6.93
C LEU A 122 -2.32 8.60 6.91
N PRO A 123 -2.67 9.12 5.72
CA PRO A 123 -3.84 9.97 5.57
C PRO A 123 -5.10 9.24 6.07
N ALA A 124 -5.94 9.93 6.84
CA ALA A 124 -7.21 9.39 7.30
C ALA A 124 -8.16 9.20 6.10
N PRO A 125 -8.53 7.96 5.72
CA PRO A 125 -9.45 7.74 4.62
C PRO A 125 -10.85 8.22 4.98
N SER A 126 -11.61 8.71 4.00
CA SER A 126 -13.02 9.06 4.22
C SER A 126 -13.84 7.83 4.58
N THR A 127 -13.57 6.68 3.94
CA THR A 127 -14.23 5.41 4.28
C THR A 127 -13.26 4.26 4.48
N LYS A 128 -12.33 4.01 3.55
CA LYS A 128 -11.48 2.81 3.54
C LYS A 128 -10.07 3.12 3.06
N GLY A 129 -9.09 2.51 3.71
CA GLY A 129 -7.70 2.40 3.25
C GLY A 129 -7.28 0.93 3.19
N GLY A 130 -6.43 0.59 2.23
CA GLY A 130 -5.92 -0.76 2.01
C GLY A 130 -4.42 -0.72 1.75
N GLY A 131 -3.66 -1.55 2.45
CA GLY A 131 -2.24 -1.77 2.17
C GLY A 131 -1.97 -3.24 1.86
N GLN A 132 -1.30 -3.47 0.74
CA GLN A 132 -0.86 -4.79 0.30
C GLN A 132 0.66 -4.78 0.22
N PHE A 133 1.28 -5.67 0.98
CA PHE A 133 2.72 -5.80 1.09
C PHE A 133 3.18 -7.22 0.78
N GLU A 134 4.43 -7.34 0.40
CA GLU A 134 5.05 -8.60 0.04
C GLU A 134 6.20 -8.89 1.02
N ALA A 135 6.30 -10.13 1.51
CA ALA A 135 7.36 -10.52 2.44
C ALA A 135 8.76 -10.38 1.82
N THR A 136 8.86 -10.52 0.50
CA THR A 136 10.09 -10.29 -0.27
C THR A 136 9.93 -9.12 -1.24
N ALA A 137 11.05 -8.66 -1.82
CA ALA A 137 11.14 -7.42 -2.58
C ALA A 137 10.32 -7.46 -3.90
N SER A 138 9.03 -7.16 -3.80
CA SER A 138 8.07 -7.06 -4.89
C SER A 138 7.31 -5.72 -4.82
N GLU A 139 6.32 -5.51 -5.69
CA GLU A 139 5.50 -4.30 -5.68
C GLU A 139 4.57 -4.30 -4.46
N ASN A 140 4.66 -3.25 -3.64
CA ASN A 140 3.76 -2.98 -2.53
C ASN A 140 2.81 -1.84 -2.93
N VAL A 141 1.61 -1.83 -2.37
CA VAL A 141 0.55 -0.89 -2.74
C VAL A 141 -0.14 -0.34 -1.50
N LEU A 142 -0.28 0.98 -1.42
CA LEU A 142 -1.16 1.67 -0.48
C LEU A 142 -2.26 2.38 -1.27
N THR A 143 -3.53 2.15 -0.91
CA THR A 143 -4.68 2.74 -1.58
C THR A 143 -5.66 3.30 -0.56
N TRP A 144 -6.14 4.53 -0.72
CA TRP A 144 -7.15 5.12 0.16
C TRP A 144 -8.05 6.11 -0.56
N ASN A 145 -9.29 6.24 -0.07
CA ASN A 145 -10.21 7.23 -0.62
C ASN A 145 -10.31 8.49 0.25
N LYS A 146 -10.53 9.63 -0.43
CA LYS A 146 -10.93 10.91 0.18
C LYS A 146 -12.14 11.43 -0.60
N GLY A 147 -13.33 11.27 -0.04
CA GLY A 147 -14.59 11.40 -0.78
C GLY A 147 -14.59 10.46 -2.00
N ASN A 148 -14.89 11.01 -3.18
CA ASN A 148 -14.91 10.30 -4.46
C ASN A 148 -13.54 10.17 -5.15
N VAL A 149 -12.44 10.55 -4.49
CA VAL A 149 -11.09 10.43 -5.04
C VAL A 149 -10.39 9.23 -4.43
N LEU A 150 -9.83 8.36 -5.28
CA LEU A 150 -8.95 7.27 -4.90
C LEU A 150 -7.49 7.67 -5.14
N TYR A 151 -6.67 7.51 -4.11
CA TYR A 151 -5.23 7.65 -4.19
C TYR A 151 -4.58 6.27 -4.11
N THR A 152 -3.58 6.03 -4.94
CA THR A 152 -2.79 4.80 -4.92
C THR A 152 -1.31 5.14 -4.99
N LEU A 153 -0.52 4.60 -4.07
CA LEU A 153 0.92 4.60 -4.12
C LEU A 153 1.41 3.18 -4.36
N LYS A 154 2.35 3.03 -5.30
CA LYS A 154 3.01 1.76 -5.61
C LYS A 154 4.52 1.91 -5.48
N GLY A 155 5.20 0.88 -5.00
CA GLY A 155 6.66 0.87 -4.93
C GLY A 155 7.22 -0.37 -4.26
N LYS A 156 8.51 -0.64 -4.48
CA LYS A 156 9.19 -1.82 -3.91
C LYS A 156 9.71 -1.60 -2.48
N ASN A 157 9.95 -0.36 -2.09
CA ASN A 157 10.50 -0.02 -0.78
C ASN A 157 9.38 0.45 0.16
N ILE A 158 9.07 -0.35 1.18
CA ILE A 158 7.97 -0.12 2.13
C ILE A 158 8.17 1.20 2.89
N ASP A 159 9.37 1.47 3.41
CA ASP A 159 9.66 2.72 4.13
C ASP A 159 9.34 3.95 3.30
N THR A 160 9.76 3.95 2.04
CA THR A 160 9.51 5.07 1.15
C THR A 160 8.03 5.17 0.81
N LEU A 161 7.36 4.04 0.58
CA LEU A 161 5.93 4.02 0.29
C LEU A 161 5.11 4.63 1.44
N VAL A 162 5.37 4.21 2.68
CA VAL A 162 4.68 4.73 3.87
C VAL A 162 4.99 6.22 4.08
N LYS A 163 6.26 6.63 3.99
CA LYS A 163 6.65 8.05 4.13
C LYS A 163 6.03 8.94 3.06
N MET A 164 5.99 8.47 1.81
CA MET A 164 5.33 9.18 0.72
C MET A 164 3.83 9.31 0.98
N ALA A 165 3.16 8.23 1.39
CA ALA A 165 1.73 8.25 1.71
C ALA A 165 1.43 9.24 2.84
N ALA A 166 2.19 9.19 3.93
CA ALA A 166 2.06 10.11 5.06
C ALA A 166 2.30 11.59 4.71
N SER A 167 3.01 11.86 3.60
CA SER A 167 3.23 13.24 3.13
C SER A 167 2.07 13.82 2.32
N VAL A 168 1.11 12.99 1.88
CA VAL A 168 -0.05 13.44 1.10
C VAL A 168 -1.08 14.07 2.04
N LYS A 169 -1.52 15.30 1.73
CA LYS A 169 -2.48 16.09 2.52
C LYS A 169 -3.85 16.21 1.84
#